data_AF-A0A4Y7RXY3-F1
#
_entry.id   AF-A0A4Y7RXY3-F1
#
_cell.length_a   1.000
_cell.length_b   1.000
_cell.length_c   1.000
_cell.angle_alpha   90.00
_cell.angle_beta   90.00
_cell.angle_gamma   90.00
#
_symmetry.space_group_name_H-M   'P 1'
#
loop_
_entity.id
_entity.type
_entity.pdbx_description
1 polymer ?
#
loop_
_entity_poly.entity_id
_entity_poly.type
_entity_poly.pdbx_seq_one_letter_code
_entity_poly.pdbx_strand_id
1 'polypeptide(L)' 'MLPLKDSLFVSIKGLVTEVGGLMTHGAVIAREYGLPAVVGVENATQLIKDGQNIRVNGTEGFVEIL' A
#
# COMPACT_ATOMS: atom_id res chain seq x y z
N MET A 1 15.63 12.66 16.09
CA MET A 1 15.78 12.83 14.63
C MET A 1 16.45 11.58 14.08
N LEU A 2 15.68 10.54 13.73
CA LEU A 2 16.19 9.34 13.07
C LEU A 2 15.31 9.09 11.84
N PRO A 3 15.79 9.39 10.62
CA PRO A 3 15.07 9.08 9.40
C PRO A 3 15.39 7.63 9.02
N LEU A 4 14.68 6.67 9.61
CA LEU A 4 14.82 5.25 9.27
C LEU A 4 13.51 4.61 8.78
N LYS A 5 12.42 5.38 8.68
CA LYS A 5 11.10 4.84 8.27
C LYS A 5 10.86 4.82 6.76
N ASP A 6 11.72 5.44 5.95
CA ASP A 6 11.50 5.59 4.50
C ASP A 6 12.07 4.44 3.65
N SER A 7 12.84 3.52 4.24
CA SER A 7 13.58 2.49 3.48
C SER A 7 12.69 1.37 2.90
N LEU A 8 11.49 1.16 3.42
CA LEU A 8 10.58 0.11 2.94
C LEU A 8 9.93 0.46 1.59
N PHE A 9 9.73 1.74 1.29
CA PHE A 9 9.03 2.18 0.07
C PHE A 9 9.85 1.97 -1.21
N VAL A 10 11.17 1.87 -1.09
CA VAL A 10 12.08 1.70 -2.24
C VAL A 10 12.01 0.28 -2.82
N SER A 11 11.60 -0.72 -2.02
CA SER A 11 11.60 -2.13 -2.43
C SER A 11 10.22 -2.68 -2.83
N ILE A 12 9.14 -1.93 -2.60
CA ILE A 12 7.78 -2.40 -2.88
C ILE A 12 7.27 -1.89 -4.23
N LYS A 13 6.42 -2.68 -4.89
CA LYS A 13 5.76 -2.32 -6.16
C LYS A 13 4.36 -1.75 -5.98
N GLY A 14 3.85 -1.70 -4.75
CA GLY A 14 2.53 -1.20 -4.40
C GLY A 14 2.29 -1.27 -2.90
N LEU A 15 1.31 -0.51 -2.42
CA LEU A 15 0.94 -0.42 -1.00
C LEU A 15 -0.55 -0.74 -0.83
N VAL A 16 -0.87 -1.61 0.12
CA VAL A 16 -2.25 -1.85 0.57
C VAL A 16 -2.30 -1.72 2.09
N THR A 17 -3.21 -0.90 2.63
CA THR A 17 -3.36 -0.74 4.09
C THR A 17 -4.81 -0.88 4.54
N GLU A 18 -5.02 -1.54 5.68
CA GLU A 18 -6.34 -1.61 6.34
C GLU A 18 -6.65 -0.33 7.11
N VAL A 19 -5.62 0.21 7.77
CA VAL A 19 -5.72 1.41 8.59
C VAL A 19 -5.07 2.57 7.85
N GLY A 20 -5.76 3.71 7.83
CA GLY A 20 -5.28 4.96 7.26
C GLY A 20 -6.17 5.49 6.15
N GLY A 21 -6.33 6.81 6.13
CA GLY A 21 -6.95 7.53 5.01
C GLY A 21 -5.95 7.94 3.93
N LEU A 22 -6.47 8.51 2.85
CA LEU A 22 -5.72 9.07 1.71
C LEU A 22 -4.60 10.05 2.09
N MET A 23 -4.66 10.64 3.30
CA MET A 23 -3.67 11.61 3.81
C MET A 23 -2.70 11.02 4.84
N THR A 24 -2.63 9.70 5.01
CA THR A 24 -1.62 9.11 5.89
C THR A 24 -0.23 9.20 5.28
N HIS A 25 0.79 9.22 6.14
CA HIS A 25 2.19 9.29 5.73
C HIS A 25 2.56 8.21 4.71
N GLY A 26 1.98 7.01 4.79
CA GLY A 26 2.20 5.96 3.80
C GLY A 26 1.57 6.23 2.43
N ALA A 27 0.37 6.81 2.40
CA ALA A 27 -0.35 7.13 1.17
C ALA A 27 0.30 8.28 0.40
N VAL A 28 0.73 9.33 1.12
CA VAL A 28 1.41 10.48 0.50
C VAL A 28 2.76 10.06 -0.08
N ILE A 29 3.55 9.33 0.70
CA ILE A 29 4.86 8.81 0.26
C ILE A 29 4.67 7.89 -0.95
N ALA A 30 3.78 6.89 -0.91
CA ALA A 30 3.57 6.01 -2.07
C ALA A 30 3.24 6.79 -3.36
N ARG A 31 2.48 7.90 -3.26
CA ARG A 31 2.18 8.77 -4.40
C ARG A 31 3.40 9.57 -4.86
N GLU A 32 4.23 10.08 -3.95
CA GLU A 32 5.49 10.76 -4.30
C GLU A 32 6.46 9.84 -5.03
N TYR A 33 6.49 8.55 -4.66
CA TYR A 33 7.31 7.53 -5.32
C TYR A 33 6.65 6.93 -6.58
N GLY A 34 5.44 7.36 -6.95
CA GLY A 34 4.73 6.86 -8.14
C GLY A 34 4.22 5.41 -8.01
N LEU A 35 4.07 4.92 -6.79
CA LEU A 35 3.61 3.57 -6.49
C LEU A 35 2.08 3.52 -6.36
N PRO A 36 1.42 2.47 -6.89
CA PRO A 36 -0.01 2.28 -6.68
C PRO A 36 -0.29 1.99 -5.20
N ALA A 37 -1.15 2.81 -4.59
CA ALA A 37 -1.52 2.68 -3.18
C ALA A 37 -3.04 2.63 -3.02
N VAL A 38 -3.52 1.65 -2.26
CA VAL A 38 -4.92 1.53 -1.84
C VAL A 38 -4.96 1.49 -0.32
N VAL A 39 -5.75 2.36 0.29
CA VAL A 39 -5.81 2.52 1.75
C VAL A 39 -7.25 2.37 2.24
N GLY A 40 -7.42 1.89 3.47
CA GLY A 40 -8.74 1.65 4.04
C GLY A 40 -9.39 0.36 3.54
N VAL A 41 -8.60 -0.64 3.14
CA VAL A 41 -9.13 -1.94 2.72
C VAL A 41 -9.40 -2.80 3.95
N GLU A 42 -10.67 -2.95 4.33
CA GLU A 42 -11.04 -3.76 5.50
C GLU A 42 -10.56 -5.21 5.35
N ASN A 43 -9.93 -5.74 6.40
CA ASN A 43 -9.43 -7.12 6.47
C ASN A 43 -8.41 -7.51 5.36
N ALA A 44 -7.74 -6.54 4.72
CA ALA A 44 -6.75 -6.81 3.68
C ALA A 44 -5.69 -7.85 4.06
N THR A 45 -5.15 -7.79 5.29
CA THR A 45 -4.12 -8.72 5.78
C THR A 45 -4.67 -10.11 6.08
N GLN A 46 -5.99 -10.22 6.29
CA GLN A 46 -6.65 -11.51 6.47
C GLN A 46 -7.02 -12.14 5.13
N LEU A 47 -7.41 -11.33 4.15
CA LEU A 47 -7.81 -11.76 2.81
C LEU A 47 -6.61 -12.08 1.92
N ILE A 48 -5.55 -11.27 2.01
CA ILE A 48 -4.32 -11.42 1.23
C ILE A 48 -3.29 -12.15 2.10
N LYS A 49 -2.86 -13.33 1.65
CA LYS A 49 -1.84 -14.13 2.34
C LYS A 49 -0.45 -13.84 1.81
N ASP A 50 0.55 -14.05 2.66
CA ASP A 50 1.95 -13.92 2.26
C ASP A 50 2.28 -14.87 1.10
N GLY A 51 3.02 -14.36 0.11
CA GLY A 51 3.37 -15.09 -1.11
C GLY A 51 2.24 -15.14 -2.17
N GLN A 52 1.08 -14.56 -1.89
CA GLN A 52 -0.03 -14.48 -2.84
C GLN A 52 0.21 -13.35 -3.85
N ASN A 53 -0.07 -13.63 -5.12
CA ASN A 53 -0.01 -12.61 -6.15
C ASN A 53 -1.30 -11.78 -6.11
N ILE A 54 -1.14 -10.46 -6.07
CA ILE A 54 -2.25 -9.52 -6.09
C ILE A 54 -2.02 -8.47 -7.17
N ARG A 55 -3.12 -7.95 -7.70
CA ARG A 55 -3.17 -6.75 -8.55
C ARG A 55 -3.67 -5.59 -7.71
N VAL A 56 -2.91 -4.50 -7.67
CA VAL A 56 -3.26 -3.28 -6.94
C VAL A 56 -3.48 -2.16 -7.95
N ASN A 57 -4.67 -1.54 -7.92
CA ASN A 57 -4.99 -0.38 -8.74
C ASN A 57 -5.20 0.84 -7.85
N GLY A 58 -4.17 1.68 -7.76
CA GLY A 58 -4.22 2.93 -6.99
C GLY A 58 -5.04 4.05 -7.65
N THR A 59 -5.46 3.89 -8.92
CA THR A 59 -6.28 4.88 -9.63
C THR A 59 -7.76 4.64 -9.39
N GLU A 60 -8.21 3.39 -9.53
CA GLU A 60 -9.60 2.98 -9.31
C GLU A 60 -9.87 2.57 -7.86
N GLY A 61 -8.83 2.38 -7.05
CA GLY A 61 -8.93 2.14 -5.62
C GLY A 61 -9.31 0.72 -5.23
N PHE A 62 -8.92 -0.30 -6.02
CA PHE A 62 -9.22 -1.70 -5.73
C PHE A 62 -7.98 -2.58 -5.70
N VAL A 63 -8.13 -3.73 -5.03
CA VAL A 63 -7.14 -4.80 -4.97
C VAL A 63 -7.83 -6.10 -5.38
N GLU A 64 -7.17 -6.86 -6.26
CA GLU A 64 -7.67 -8.13 -6.78
C GLU A 64 -6.64 -9.23 -6.51
N ILE A 65 -7.13 -10.39 -6.09
CA ILE A 65 -6.33 -11.59 -5.83
C ILE A 65 -6.24 -12.41 -7.11
N LEU A 66 -5.04 -12.91 -7.44
CA LEU A 66 -4.78 -13.77 -8.61
C LEU A 66 -4.67 -15.25 -8.25
#